data_AF-A0A0E9TY89-F1
#
_entry.id   AF-A0A0E9TY89-F1
#
_cell.length_a   1.000
_cell.length_b   1.000
_cell.length_c   1.000
_cell.angle_alpha   90.00
_cell.angle_beta   90.00
_cell.angle_gamma   90.00
#
_symmetry.space_group_name_H-M   'P 1'
#
loop_
_entity.id
_entity.type
_entity.pdbx_description
1 polymer ?
#
loop_
_entity_poly.entity_id
_entity_poly.type
_entity_poly.pdbx_seq_one_letter_code
_entity_poly.pdbx_strand_id
1 'polypeptide(L)' 'MYKSLYAFRSPEPNSLHFAAGESFLILERSNQHWWLGSRCSVGGRRAVE' A
#
# COMPACT_ATOMS: atom_id res chain seq x y z
N MET A 1 6.07 -7.70 8.17
CA MET A 1 5.95 -7.10 6.82
C MET A 1 4.99 -7.94 6.02
N TYR A 2 4.04 -7.30 5.32
CA TYR A 2 3.09 -7.97 4.44
C TYR A 2 3.42 -7.62 3.00
N LYS A 3 3.12 -8.53 2.07
CA LYS A 3 3.36 -8.36 0.64
C LYS A 3 2.02 -8.46 -0.10
N SER A 4 1.76 -7.51 -0.98
CA SER A 4 0.55 -7.52 -1.79
C SER A 4 0.64 -8.65 -2.83
N LEU A 5 -0.46 -9.37 -3.02
CA LEU A 5 -0.60 -10.33 -4.13
C LEU A 5 -1.00 -9.62 -5.42
N TYR A 6 -1.82 -8.57 -5.31
CA TYR A 6 -2.35 -7.81 -6.43
C TYR A 6 -2.11 -6.32 -6.24
N ALA A 7 -2.11 -5.57 -7.34
CA ALA A 7 -2.09 -4.12 -7.28
C ALA A 7 -3.45 -3.62 -6.79
N PHE A 8 -3.43 -2.64 -5.90
CA PHE A 8 -4.63 -1.97 -5.44
C PHE A 8 -4.51 -0.47 -5.70
N ARG A 9 -5.52 0.10 -6.36
CA ARG A 9 -5.63 1.52 -6.65
C ARG A 9 -7.08 1.92 -6.48
N SER A 10 -7.30 2.97 -5.70
CA SER A 10 -8.60 3.56 -5.44
C SER A 10 -8.54 5.04 -5.83
N PRO A 11 -9.62 5.70 -6.21
CA PRO A 11 -9.64 7.15 -6.35
C PRO A 11 -9.71 7.88 -5.00
N GLU A 12 -9.96 7.18 -3.89
CA GLU A 12 -10.12 7.81 -2.59
C GLU A 12 -8.77 8.28 -2.00
N PRO A 13 -8.70 9.51 -1.45
CA PRO A 13 -7.45 10.09 -0.95
C PRO A 13 -6.92 9.41 0.32
N ASN A 14 -7.78 8.72 1.07
CA ASN A 14 -7.43 7.98 2.28
C ASN A 14 -7.05 6.51 1.99
N SER A 15 -7.23 6.05 0.76
CA SER A 15 -6.93 4.68 0.36
C SER A 15 -5.45 4.53 0.01
N LEU A 16 -4.78 3.55 0.62
CA LEU A 16 -3.39 3.25 0.32
C LEU A 16 -3.28 2.53 -1.02
N HIS A 17 -2.76 3.18 -2.06
CA HIS A 17 -2.42 2.46 -3.29
C HIS A 17 -1.19 1.57 -3.07
N PHE A 18 -1.01 0.53 -3.87
CA PHE A 18 0.22 -0.28 -3.92
C PHE A 18 0.24 -1.14 -5.18
N ALA A 19 1.43 -1.44 -5.72
CA ALA A 19 1.55 -2.38 -6.83
C ALA A 19 1.57 -3.83 -6.31
N ALA A 20 1.36 -4.80 -7.21
CA ALA A 20 1.49 -6.22 -6.87
C ALA A 20 2.94 -6.53 -6.47
N GLY A 21 3.12 -7.24 -5.36
CA GLY A 21 4.43 -7.57 -4.82
C GLY A 21 5.09 -6.45 -4.02
N GLU A 22 4.45 -5.30 -3.83
CA GLU A 22 4.94 -4.28 -2.90
C GLU A 22 4.79 -4.72 -1.44
N SER A 23 5.76 -4.33 -0.63
CA SER A 23 5.75 -4.57 0.81
C SER A 23 5.13 -3.39 1.56
N PHE A 24 4.22 -3.69 2.47
CA PHE A 24 3.59 -2.70 3.33
C PHE A 24 3.47 -3.22 4.77
N LEU A 25 3.21 -2.30 5.68
CA LEU A 25 3.01 -2.58 7.09
C LEU A 25 1.56 -2.32 7.45
N ILE A 26 0.95 -3.25 8.19
CA ILE A 26 -0.37 -3.03 8.79
C ILE A 26 -0.11 -2.37 10.14
N LEU A 27 -0.66 -1.16 10.32
CA LEU A 27 -0.56 -0.37 11.54
C LEU A 27 -1.72 -0.70 12.49
N GLU A 28 -2.94 -0.75 11.95
CA GLU A 28 -4.15 -0.96 12.74
C GLU A 28 -5.18 -1.77 11.96
N ARG A 29 -5.90 -2.66 12.64
CA ARG A 29 -7.03 -3.40 12.06
C ARG A 29 -8.33 -2.71 12.42
N SER A 30 -8.54 -1.54 11.82
CA SER A 30 -9.65 -0.63 12.15
C SER A 30 -11.03 -1.31 11.99
N ASN A 31 -11.22 -2.19 11.00
CA ASN A 31 -12.40 -3.06 10.93
C ASN A 31 -12.11 -4.41 10.24
N GLN A 32 -13.15 -5.25 10.05
CA GLN A 32 -13.00 -6.59 9.45
C GLN A 32 -12.55 -6.56 7.98
N HIS A 33 -12.81 -5.48 7.26
CA HIS A 33 -12.57 -5.36 5.82
C HIS A 33 -11.44 -4.38 5.46
N TRP A 34 -11.17 -3.40 6.32
CA TRP A 34 -10.24 -2.30 6.09
C TRP A 34 -9.29 -2.15 7.26
N TRP A 35 -8.01 -2.25 6.94
CA TRP A 35 -6.92 -2.08 7.87
C TRP A 35 -6.11 -0.86 7.46
N LEU A 36 -5.70 -0.08 8.44
CA LEU A 36 -4.78 1.03 8.24
C LEU A 36 -3.40 0.44 7.97
N GLY A 37 -2.89 0.71 6.77
CA GLY A 37 -1.56 0.29 6.36
C GLY A 37 -0.69 1.48 6.00
N SER A 38 0.62 1.32 6.15
CA SER A 38 1.61 2.25 5.66
C SER A 38 2.51 1.57 4.65
N ARG A 39 2.76 2.25 3.54
CA ARG A 39 3.69 1.80 2.51
C ARG A 39 5.10 1.78 3.08
N CYS A 40 5.80 0.68 2.87
CA CYS A 40 7.24 0.65 3.10
C CYS A 40 7.88 1.25 1.85
N SER A 41 7.90 2.58 1.76
CA SER A 41 8.49 3.29 0.62
C SER A 41 10.01 3.09 0.64
N VAL A 42 10.49 2.07 -0.07
CA VAL A 42 11.86 2.08 -0.57
C VAL A 42 11.85 3.11 -1.70
N GLY A 43 12.40 4.29 -1.39
CA GLY A 43 12.61 5.46 -2.27
C GLY A 43 12.11 5.27 -3.69
N GLY A 44 10.98 5.91 -4.00
CA GLY A 44 10.37 5.92 -5.32
C GLY A 44 11.44 6.11 -6.39
N ARG A 45 11.59 5.09 -7.25
CA ARG A 45 12.27 5.24 -8.53
C ARG A 45 11.43 6.23 -9.32
N ARG A 46 11.74 7.51 -9.16
CA ARG A 46 11.32 8.55 -10.08
C ARG A 46 11.99 8.18 -11.39
N ALA A 47 11.23 7.50 -12.25
CA ALA A 47 11.61 7.30 -13.63
C ALA A 47 11.96 8.68 -14.18
N VAL A 48 13.19 8.78 -14.65
CA VAL A 48 13.66 9.91 -15.46
C VAL A 48 12.88 9.86 -16.77
N GLU A 49 12.25 10.96 -17.13
CA GLU A 49 11.82 11.28 -18.50
C GLU A 49 11.96 12.79 -18.69
#